data_AF-A0A0D6A2K5-F1
#
_entry.id   AF-A0A0D6A2K5-F1
#
_cell.length_a   1.000
_cell.length_b   1.000
_cell.length_c   1.000
_cell.angle_alpha   90.00
_cell.angle_beta   90.00
_cell.angle_gamma   90.00
#
_symmetry.space_group_name_H-M   'P 1'
#
loop_
_entity.id
_entity.type
_entity.pdbx_description
1 polymer ?
#
loop_
_entity_poly.entity_id
_entity_poly.type
_entity_poly.pdbx_seq_one_letter_code
_entity_poly.pdbx_strand_id
1 'polypeptide(L)' 'MWLAPLDGFSNHALTVYGYTNNRIYLNDPWKVKRVSFTNKQISKLWRQDAYRALSY' A
#
# COMPACT_ATOMS: atom_id res chain seq x y z
N MET A 1 -1.91 6.32 0.46
CA MET A 1 -2.04 5.31 1.54
C MET A 1 -0.66 5.01 2.08
N TRP A 2 -0.51 4.87 3.39
CA TRP A 2 0.79 4.54 3.98
C TRP A 2 0.84 3.07 4.40
N LEU A 3 1.88 2.34 4.02
CA LEU A 3 2.12 0.94 4.37
C LEU A 3 3.39 0.83 5.21
N ALA A 4 3.39 -0.06 6.20
CA ALA A 4 4.54 -0.29 7.08
C ALA A 4 4.71 -1.79 7.43
N PRO A 5 5.96 -2.30 7.53
CA PRO A 5 7.13 -1.84 6.80
C PRO A 5 7.03 -2.25 5.32
N LEU A 6 7.58 -1.43 4.42
CA LEU A 6 7.64 -1.77 2.99
C LEU A 6 8.92 -1.24 2.36
N ASP A 7 9.55 -2.04 1.50
CA ASP A 7 10.74 -1.68 0.72
C ASP A 7 11.96 -1.25 1.54
N GLY A 8 12.08 -1.77 2.76
CA GLY A 8 13.17 -1.41 3.69
C GLY A 8 12.90 -0.14 4.49
N PHE A 9 11.76 0.53 4.27
CA PHE A 9 11.34 1.69 5.04
C PHE A 9 10.40 1.32 6.18
N SER A 10 10.48 2.08 7.27
CA SER A 10 9.55 1.97 8.41
C SER A 10 8.12 2.35 8.01
N ASN A 11 7.96 3.30 7.09
CA ASN A 11 6.71 3.66 6.46
C ASN A 11 6.93 4.02 4.98
N HIS A 12 5.93 3.77 4.14
CA HIS A 12 5.99 4.04 2.71
C HIS A 12 4.65 4.55 2.20
N ALA A 13 4.65 5.67 1.49
CA ALA A 13 3.44 6.24 0.90
C ALA A 13 3.26 5.75 -0.55
N LEU A 14 2.15 5.05 -0.82
CA LEU A 14 1.79 4.56 -2.15
C LEU A 14 0.40 5.05 -2.55
N THR A 15 0.20 5.21 -3.86
CA THR A 15 -1.07 5.65 -4.43
C THR A 15 -1.87 4.45 -4.93
N VAL A 16 -3.09 4.29 -4.42
CA VAL A 16 -4.06 3.29 -4.90
C VAL A 16 -4.63 3.77 -6.23
N TYR A 17 -4.64 2.90 -7.24
CA TYR A 17 -5.27 3.20 -8.54
C TYR A 17 -6.37 2.21 -8.93
N GLY A 18 -6.54 1.12 -8.17
CA GLY A 18 -7.59 0.15 -8.44
C GLY A 18 -7.60 -1.01 -7.44
N TYR A 19 -8.65 -1.81 -7.49
CA TYR A 19 -8.81 -3.01 -6.67
C TYR A 19 -9.65 -4.06 -7.39
N THR A 20 -9.52 -5.32 -6.96
CA THR A 20 -10.48 -6.40 -7.24
C THR A 20 -11.00 -6.96 -5.92
N ASN A 21 -11.86 -7.99 -5.98
CA ASN A 21 -12.35 -8.69 -4.79
C ASN A 21 -11.23 -9.22 -3.88
N ASN A 22 -10.02 -9.43 -4.40
CA ASN A 22 -8.94 -10.11 -3.67
C ASN A 22 -7.63 -9.31 -3.61
N ARG A 23 -7.50 -8.20 -4.35
CA ARG A 23 -6.24 -7.45 -4.49
C ARG A 23 -6.44 -5.95 -4.54
N ILE A 24 -5.43 -5.21 -4.09
CA ILE A 24 -5.31 -3.76 -4.26
C ILE A 24 -4.05 -3.50 -5.10
N TYR A 25 -4.18 -2.57 -6.05
CA TYR A 25 -3.10 -2.16 -6.94
C TYR A 25 -2.60 -0.76 -6.58
N LEU A 26 -1.26 -0.63 -6.53
CA LEU A 26 -0.57 0.54 -6.04
C LEU A 26 0.51 0.98 -7.03
N ASN A 27 0.71 2.29 -7.13
CA ASN A 27 1.91 2.87 -7.72
C ASN A 27 2.95 3.01 -6.61
N ASP A 28 4.08 2.32 -6.78
CA ASP A 28 5.25 2.38 -5.90
C ASP A 28 6.26 3.37 -6.52
N PRO A 29 6.41 4.57 -5.94
CA PRO A 29 7.29 5.60 -6.48
C PRO A 29 8.78 5.27 -6.28
N TRP A 30 9.13 4.47 -5.26
CA TRP A 30 10.51 4.11 -4.98
C TRP A 30 11.06 3.11 -5.98
N LYS A 31 10.26 2.09 -6.30
CA LYS A 31 10.64 1.06 -7.28
C LYS A 31 10.26 1.41 -8.71
N VAL A 32 9.66 2.58 -8.94
CA VAL A 32 9.19 3.08 -10.24
C VAL A 32 8.35 2.01 -10.97
N LYS A 33 7.43 1.37 -10.21
CA LYS A 33 6.64 0.25 -10.75
C LYS A 33 5.26 0.16 -10.13
N ARG A 34 4.39 -0.60 -10.80
CA ARG A 34 3.10 -1.00 -10.25
C ARG A 34 3.27 -2.26 -9.42
N VAL A 35 2.70 -2.27 -8.22
CA VAL A 35 2.68 -3.43 -7.33
C VAL A 35 1.24 -3.79 -6.98
N SER A 36 1.03 -5.05 -6.62
CA SER A 36 -0.27 -5.50 -6.10
C SER A 36 -0.07 -6.38 -4.89
N PHE A 37 -1.01 -6.26 -3.96
CA PHE A 37 -1.03 -7.07 -2.75
C PHE A 37 -2.43 -7.64 -2.58
N THR A 38 -2.51 -8.80 -1.92
CA THR A 38 -3.81 -9.32 -1.49
C THR A 38 -4.42 -8.44 -0.40
N ASN A 39 -5.74 -8.48 -0.24
CA ASN A 39 -6.42 -7.73 0.81
C ASN A 39 -5.85 -8.04 2.21
N LYS A 40 -5.51 -9.30 2.47
CA LYS A 40 -4.88 -9.72 3.74
C LYS A 40 -3.51 -9.07 3.95
N GLN A 41 -2.69 -9.00 2.90
CA GLN A 41 -1.37 -8.36 2.97
C GLN A 41 -1.50 -6.86 3.21
N ILE A 42 -2.37 -6.17 2.47
CA ILE A 42 -2.62 -4.73 2.65
C ILE A 42 -3.10 -4.46 4.06
N SER A 43 -4.13 -5.16 4.54
CA SER A 43 -4.67 -4.92 5.88
C SER A 43 -3.62 -5.11 6.98
N LYS A 44 -2.69 -6.06 6.82
CA LYS A 44 -1.57 -6.25 7.75
C LYS A 44 -0.61 -5.05 7.75
N LEU A 45 -0.16 -4.63 6.56
CA LEU A 45 0.82 -3.54 6.40
C LEU A 45 0.23 -2.17 6.75
N TRP A 46 -1.02 -1.94 6.36
CA TRP A 46 -1.71 -0.68 6.58
C TRP A 46 -2.03 -0.47 8.06
N ARG A 47 -2.41 -1.55 8.78
CA ARG A 47 -2.61 -1.51 10.24
C ARG A 47 -1.37 -1.04 10.99
N GLN A 48 -0.18 -1.40 10.51
CA GLN A 48 1.08 -1.04 11.16
C GLN A 48 1.40 0.45 11.02
N ASP A 49 0.80 1.15 10.05
CA ASP A 49 0.78 2.62 9.96
C ASP A 49 -0.61 3.20 10.33
N ALA A 50 -1.28 2.57 11.30
CA ALA A 50 -2.56 3.02 11.87
C ALA A 50 -3.68 3.27 10.85
N TYR A 51 -3.69 2.53 9.73
CA TYR A 51 -4.64 2.69 8.64
C TYR A 51 -4.67 4.10 8.02
N ARG A 52 -3.52 4.80 8.02
CA ARG A 52 -3.44 6.15 7.46
C ARG A 52 -3.64 6.18 5.93
N ALA A 53 -4.57 7.01 5.48
CA ALA A 53 -4.81 7.29 4.07
C ALA A 53 -5.27 8.74 3.87
N LEU A 54 -5.12 9.23 2.64
CA LEU A 54 -5.56 10.56 2.20
C LEU A 54 -6.12 10.44 0.79
N SER A 55 -7.20 11.16 0.50
CA SER A 55 -7.82 11.34 -0.83
C SER A 55 -8.37 12.77 -0.91
N TYR A 56 -8.61 13.26 -2.12
CA TYR A 56 -9.22 14.55 -2.41
C TYR A 56 -10.25 14.42 -3.54
#